data_AF-A0A524K1Z1-F1
#
_entry.id   AF-A0A524K1Z1-F1
#
_cell.length_a   1.000
_cell.length_b   1.000
_cell.length_c   1.000
_cell.angle_alpha   90.00
_cell.angle_beta   90.00
_cell.angle_gamma   90.00
#
_symmetry.space_group_name_H-M   'P 1'
#
loop_
_entity.id
_entity.type
_entity.pdbx_description
1 polymer ?
#
loop_
_entity_poly.entity_id
_entity_poly.type
_entity_poly.pdbx_seq_one_letter_code
_entity_poly.pdbx_strand_id
1 'polypeptide(L)'
;VLMLKKMGLEEECFDIRVESGETVARINVPVNATKIESLSSLTDEIVRRITSLPQFPENILTIQRLIGDPKSEMIEIARHISTDPAMTADLLKLVNSAQFMLPRRVDNIVDAVKLVGLRGIKNLLFSYGSQKILAGERGMDQKALWDHSYRCAYYAYNLAKNFKSSNRPLQDDAYVGGMLHDMGKIIFSAIHPELLTHIRSFCRSKGIEEQTFEDLAGGMNHAEIGARVAEKWNFPEALVAAIRFHHEPALMTTDHKDVAFTVYLANAFCEYETGGMTWDQLDNLVLQDYGFQSEKQFAKTVEQFGEGFRMESIKQREAAGKMH
;
A
#
# COMPACT_ATOMS: atom_id res chain seq x y z
N VAL A 1 8.65 8.26 -26.78
CA VAL A 1 7.92 7.39 -27.74
C VAL A 1 7.64 5.99 -27.18
N LEU A 2 8.64 5.27 -26.63
CA LEU A 2 8.42 3.93 -26.02
C LEU A 2 7.54 3.94 -24.75
N MET A 3 7.68 4.95 -23.88
CA MET A 3 6.88 5.07 -22.65
C MET A 3 5.39 5.36 -22.91
N LEU A 4 5.08 6.06 -24.00
CA LEU A 4 3.72 6.46 -24.35
C LEU A 4 2.97 5.39 -25.18
N LYS A 5 3.69 4.58 -25.97
CA LYS A 5 3.14 3.34 -26.56
C LYS A 5 2.71 2.33 -25.48
N LYS A 6 3.43 2.26 -24.34
CA LYS A 6 3.00 1.45 -23.18
C LYS A 6 1.73 1.96 -22.50
N MET A 7 1.39 3.23 -22.67
CA MET A 7 0.12 3.82 -22.22
C MET A 7 -1.00 3.71 -23.28
N GLY A 8 -0.76 2.98 -24.38
CA GLY A 8 -1.75 2.77 -25.45
C GLY A 8 -1.92 3.93 -26.42
N LEU A 9 -0.98 4.90 -26.45
CA LEU A 9 -1.05 6.03 -27.38
C LEU A 9 -0.42 5.67 -28.73
N GLU A 10 -1.21 5.75 -29.79
CA GLU A 10 -0.80 5.48 -31.17
C GLU A 10 -0.06 6.67 -31.81
N GLU A 11 0.61 6.46 -32.95
CA GLU A 11 1.42 7.49 -33.61
C GLU A 11 0.62 8.74 -34.00
N GLU A 12 -0.68 8.58 -34.22
CA GLU A 12 -1.65 9.63 -34.52
C GLU A 12 -1.89 10.59 -33.34
N CYS A 13 -1.52 10.17 -32.12
CA CYS A 13 -1.59 11.01 -30.91
C CYS A 13 -0.43 12.02 -30.83
N PHE A 14 0.51 12.00 -31.78
CA PHE A 14 1.70 12.85 -31.79
C PHE A 14 1.74 13.74 -33.03
N ASP A 15 1.75 15.06 -32.82
CA ASP A 15 1.89 16.04 -33.90
C ASP A 15 3.11 16.92 -33.60
N ILE A 16 4.17 16.79 -34.41
CA ILE A 16 5.38 17.61 -34.28
C ILE A 16 5.45 18.50 -35.52
N ARG A 17 5.39 19.82 -35.31
CA ARG A 17 5.43 20.82 -36.37
C ARG A 17 6.40 21.93 -36.02
N VAL A 18 6.80 22.70 -37.02
CA VAL A 18 7.56 23.93 -36.80
C VAL A 18 6.62 25.10 -37.04
N GLU A 19 6.36 25.89 -36.01
CA GLU A 19 5.54 27.11 -36.07
C GLU A 19 6.41 28.30 -35.68
N SER A 20 6.47 29.33 -36.53
CA SER A 20 7.23 30.56 -36.29
C SER A 20 8.72 30.36 -35.96
N GLY A 21 9.34 29.29 -36.48
CA GLY A 21 10.74 28.96 -36.22
C GLY A 21 10.98 28.14 -34.94
N GLU A 22 9.92 27.76 -34.22
CA GLU A 22 9.99 26.90 -33.04
C GLU A 22 9.41 25.53 -33.33
N THR A 23 10.05 24.48 -32.80
CA THR A 23 9.50 23.12 -32.84
C THR A 23 8.40 22.99 -31.80
N VAL A 24 7.16 22.82 -32.24
CA VAL A 24 5.99 22.57 -31.40
C VAL A 24 5.63 21.10 -31.47
N ALA A 25 5.70 20.41 -30.33
CA ALA A 25 5.22 19.03 -30.18
C ALA A 25 3.89 19.03 -29.41
N ARG A 26 2.82 18.62 -30.07
CA ARG A 26 1.48 18.47 -29.50
C ARG A 26 1.18 17.00 -29.30
N ILE A 27 0.83 16.63 -28.07
CA ILE A 27 0.39 15.27 -27.72
C ILE A 27 -1.12 15.34 -27.48
N ASN A 28 -1.89 14.66 -28.33
CA ASN A 28 -3.32 14.51 -28.17
C ASN A 28 -3.57 13.22 -27.39
N VAL A 29 -3.91 13.33 -26.10
CA VAL A 29 -4.31 12.17 -25.30
C VAL A 29 -5.83 12.01 -25.44
N PRO A 30 -6.33 10.97 -26.14
CA PRO A 30 -7.75 10.73 -26.22
C PRO A 30 -8.25 10.29 -24.84
N VAL A 31 -8.83 11.23 -24.08
CA VAL A 31 -9.53 10.92 -22.84
C VAL A 31 -10.86 10.28 -23.23
N ASN A 32 -10.85 8.97 -23.47
CA ASN A 32 -12.08 8.26 -23.79
C ASN A 32 -12.90 8.13 -22.51
N ALA A 33 -13.85 9.07 -22.29
CA ALA A 33 -14.73 9.10 -21.13
C ALA A 33 -15.45 7.75 -20.91
N THR A 34 -15.76 7.05 -22.00
CA THR A 34 -16.34 5.70 -22.01
C THR A 34 -15.47 4.65 -21.31
N LYS A 35 -14.13 4.74 -21.42
CA LYS A 35 -13.20 3.80 -20.77
C LYS A 35 -13.11 4.05 -19.26
N ILE A 36 -13.13 5.33 -18.84
CA ILE A 36 -13.13 5.74 -17.42
C ILE A 36 -14.44 5.30 -16.73
N GLU A 37 -15.59 5.57 -17.36
CA GLU A 37 -16.90 5.13 -16.84
C GLU A 37 -17.00 3.61 -16.77
N SER A 38 -16.50 2.91 -17.80
CA SER A 38 -16.45 1.44 -17.83
C SER A 38 -15.60 0.87 -16.70
N LEU A 39 -14.41 1.45 -16.46
CA LEU A 39 -13.50 1.02 -15.40
C LEU A 39 -14.10 1.25 -14.00
N SER A 40 -14.72 2.40 -13.77
CA SER A 40 -15.44 2.68 -12.52
C SER A 40 -16.58 1.69 -12.30
N SER A 41 -17.39 1.43 -13.33
CA SER A 41 -18.53 0.51 -13.23
C SER A 41 -18.09 -0.93 -12.95
N LEU A 42 -16.96 -1.35 -13.52
CA LEU A 42 -16.35 -2.65 -13.32
C LEU A 42 -15.81 -2.80 -11.89
N THR A 43 -15.13 -1.77 -11.39
CA THR A 43 -14.65 -1.73 -10.00
C THR A 43 -15.81 -1.77 -9.01
N ASP A 44 -16.89 -1.02 -9.26
CA ASP A 44 -18.09 -1.07 -8.42
C ASP A 44 -18.78 -2.44 -8.44
N GLU A 45 -18.78 -3.15 -9.58
CA GLU A 45 -19.32 -4.52 -9.66
C GLU A 45 -18.41 -5.52 -8.93
N ILE A 46 -17.09 -5.40 -9.08
CA ILE A 46 -16.11 -6.19 -8.33
C ILE A 46 -16.31 -5.99 -6.84
N VAL A 47 -16.38 -4.74 -6.37
CA VAL A 47 -16.60 -4.37 -4.96
C VAL A 47 -17.97 -4.85 -4.46
N ARG A 48 -19.03 -4.76 -5.27
CA ARG A 48 -20.36 -5.29 -4.91
C ARG A 48 -20.34 -6.80 -4.75
N ARG A 49 -19.70 -7.53 -5.67
CA ARG A 49 -19.64 -9.00 -5.67
C ARG A 49 -18.63 -9.56 -4.68
N ILE A 50 -17.68 -8.73 -4.26
CA ILE A 50 -16.80 -8.89 -3.08
C ILE A 50 -17.60 -9.02 -1.75
N THR A 51 -18.93 -9.14 -1.79
CA THR A 51 -19.72 -9.75 -0.70
C THR A 51 -19.21 -11.12 -0.22
N SER A 52 -18.42 -11.85 -1.03
CA SER A 52 -17.73 -13.09 -0.61
C SER A 52 -16.33 -12.88 -0.04
N LEU A 53 -15.80 -11.64 0.02
CA LEU A 53 -14.53 -11.43 0.71
C LEU A 53 -14.68 -11.79 2.19
N PRO A 54 -13.62 -12.32 2.82
CA PRO A 54 -13.68 -12.68 4.22
C PRO A 54 -14.05 -11.45 5.05
N GLN A 55 -14.99 -11.65 5.97
CA GLN A 55 -15.24 -10.65 6.99
C GLN A 55 -13.95 -10.42 7.78
N PHE A 56 -13.74 -9.18 8.20
CA PHE A 56 -12.60 -8.86 9.03
C PHE A 56 -12.68 -9.69 10.33
N PRO A 57 -11.60 -10.38 10.75
CA PRO A 57 -11.66 -11.34 11.84
C PRO A 57 -12.29 -10.77 13.10
N GLU A 58 -13.27 -11.49 13.67
CA GLU A 58 -14.08 -11.01 14.79
C GLU A 58 -13.23 -10.75 16.06
N ASN A 59 -12.16 -11.52 16.27
CA ASN A 59 -11.19 -11.28 17.33
C ASN A 59 -10.52 -9.91 17.18
N ILE A 60 -10.23 -9.48 15.94
CA ILE A 60 -9.63 -8.18 15.66
C ILE A 60 -10.66 -7.06 15.81
N LEU A 61 -11.89 -7.24 15.32
CA LEU A 61 -12.98 -6.29 15.53
C LEU A 61 -13.28 -6.06 17.03
N THR A 62 -13.13 -7.10 17.84
CA THR A 62 -13.28 -7.01 19.30
C THR A 62 -12.18 -6.15 19.91
N ILE A 63 -10.92 -6.34 19.53
CA ILE A 63 -9.81 -5.54 20.04
C ILE A 63 -9.93 -4.08 19.56
N GLN A 64 -10.40 -3.84 18.33
CA GLN A 64 -10.68 -2.48 17.85
C GLN A 64 -11.74 -1.76 18.68
N ARG A 65 -12.81 -2.46 19.09
CA ARG A 65 -13.82 -1.91 20.00
C ARG A 65 -13.22 -1.52 21.34
N LEU A 66 -12.35 -2.35 21.90
CA LEU A 66 -11.65 -2.04 23.16
C LEU A 66 -10.72 -0.83 23.01
N ILE A 67 -10.00 -0.71 21.89
CA ILE A 67 -9.14 0.47 21.63
C ILE A 67 -9.96 1.77 21.54
N GLY A 68 -11.19 1.69 21.01
CA GLY A 68 -12.09 2.83 20.86
C GLY A 68 -12.88 3.21 22.12
N ASP A 69 -12.86 2.37 23.16
CA ASP A 69 -13.60 2.60 24.40
C ASP A 69 -12.72 3.33 25.44
N PRO A 70 -13.08 4.57 25.85
CA PRO A 70 -12.33 5.32 26.87
C PRO A 70 -12.23 4.63 28.24
N LYS A 71 -13.06 3.61 28.50
CA LYS A 71 -13.07 2.85 29.75
C LYS A 71 -12.19 1.59 29.70
N SER A 72 -11.73 1.19 28.53
CA SER A 72 -10.92 -0.02 28.37
C SER A 72 -9.50 0.18 28.85
N GLU A 73 -8.97 -0.81 29.56
CA GLU A 73 -7.58 -0.78 30.04
C GLU A 73 -6.62 -1.46 29.06
N MET A 74 -5.37 -0.98 28.99
CA MET A 74 -4.33 -1.60 28.12
C MET A 74 -4.11 -3.09 28.44
N ILE A 75 -4.35 -3.50 29.69
CA ILE A 75 -4.22 -4.90 30.09
C ILE A 75 -5.32 -5.78 29.47
N GLU A 76 -6.51 -5.23 29.22
CA GLU A 76 -7.60 -5.94 28.55
C GLU A 76 -7.27 -6.14 27.07
N ILE A 77 -6.76 -5.09 26.40
CA ILE A 77 -6.27 -5.17 25.03
C ILE A 77 -5.17 -6.23 24.91
N ALA A 78 -4.18 -6.19 25.81
CA ALA A 78 -3.10 -7.17 25.85
C ALA A 78 -3.63 -8.60 26.04
N ARG A 79 -4.58 -8.81 26.96
CA ARG A 79 -5.23 -10.11 27.20
C ARG A 79 -5.92 -10.64 25.95
N HIS A 80 -6.66 -9.79 25.22
CA HIS A 80 -7.30 -10.21 23.97
C HIS A 80 -6.26 -10.53 22.89
N ILE A 81 -5.16 -9.77 22.79
CA ILE A 81 -4.08 -10.10 21.86
C ILE A 81 -3.43 -11.45 22.19
N SER A 82 -3.21 -11.73 23.49
CA SER A 82 -2.65 -13.00 23.97
C SER A 82 -3.48 -14.24 23.65
N THR A 83 -4.76 -14.07 23.29
CA THR A 83 -5.60 -15.21 22.86
C THR A 83 -5.24 -15.74 21.47
N ASP A 84 -4.52 -14.96 20.65
CA ASP A 84 -4.02 -15.37 19.35
C ASP A 84 -2.47 -15.44 19.39
N PRO A 85 -1.87 -16.65 19.45
CA PRO A 85 -0.42 -16.82 19.52
C PRO A 85 0.34 -16.21 18.34
N ALA A 86 -0.25 -16.20 17.14
CA ALA A 86 0.39 -15.62 15.96
C ALA A 86 0.41 -14.08 16.07
N MET A 87 -0.71 -13.47 16.44
CA MET A 87 -0.79 -12.02 16.67
C MET A 87 0.10 -11.57 17.82
N THR A 88 0.23 -12.38 18.87
CA THR A 88 1.16 -12.16 19.99
C THR A 88 2.61 -12.19 19.52
N ALA A 89 2.97 -13.19 18.71
CA ALA A 89 4.30 -13.30 18.14
C ALA A 89 4.63 -12.12 17.21
N ASP A 90 3.67 -11.68 16.39
CA ASP A 90 3.86 -10.56 15.46
C ASP A 90 3.98 -9.22 16.21
N LEU A 91 3.20 -8.99 17.27
CA LEU A 91 3.37 -7.84 18.14
C LEU A 91 4.74 -7.84 18.82
N LEU A 92 5.16 -8.99 19.37
CA LEU A 92 6.48 -9.12 20.01
C LEU A 92 7.63 -8.95 19.00
N LYS A 93 7.48 -9.42 17.76
CA LYS A 93 8.46 -9.19 16.68
C LYS A 93 8.52 -7.71 16.31
N LEU A 94 7.37 -7.04 16.18
CA LEU A 94 7.28 -5.62 15.87
C LEU A 94 8.04 -4.79 16.90
N VAL A 95 7.76 -4.95 18.20
CA VAL A 95 8.41 -4.15 19.27
C VAL A 95 9.90 -4.43 19.40
N ASN A 96 10.34 -5.63 19.04
CA ASN A 96 11.74 -6.02 19.11
C ASN A 96 12.50 -5.76 17.79
N SER A 97 11.84 -5.18 16.79
CA SER A 97 12.50 -4.75 15.57
C SER A 97 13.50 -3.61 15.84
N ALA A 98 14.43 -3.40 14.92
CA ALA A 98 15.41 -2.32 15.02
C ALA A 98 14.74 -0.94 15.11
N GLN A 99 13.49 -0.82 14.66
CA GLN A 99 12.66 0.38 14.67
C GLN A 99 12.54 1.03 16.05
N PHE A 100 12.36 0.22 17.11
CA PHE A 100 12.11 0.71 18.47
C PHE A 100 13.41 0.98 19.26
N MET A 101 14.57 0.59 18.73
CA MET A 101 15.91 0.83 19.31
C MET A 101 15.98 0.52 20.82
N LEU A 102 15.38 -0.60 21.24
CA LEU A 102 15.25 -0.92 22.66
C LEU A 102 16.59 -1.41 23.25
N PRO A 103 16.97 -0.95 24.46
CA PRO A 103 18.19 -1.40 25.12
C PRO A 103 18.11 -2.87 25.59
N ARG A 104 16.88 -3.39 25.74
CA ARG A 104 16.60 -4.78 26.09
C ARG A 104 15.36 -5.26 25.33
N ARG A 105 15.33 -6.56 25.03
CA ARG A 105 14.20 -7.22 24.37
C ARG A 105 12.96 -7.18 25.26
N VAL A 106 11.81 -6.91 24.67
CA VAL A 106 10.49 -7.01 25.31
C VAL A 106 9.98 -8.44 25.13
N ASP A 107 9.67 -9.12 26.23
CA ASP A 107 9.10 -10.48 26.28
C ASP A 107 7.69 -10.52 26.89
N ASN A 108 7.22 -9.40 27.46
CA ASN A 108 5.89 -9.24 28.03
C ASN A 108 4.95 -8.49 27.07
N ILE A 109 3.78 -9.08 26.81
CA ILE A 109 2.76 -8.53 25.93
C ILE A 109 2.16 -7.20 26.42
N VAL A 110 2.03 -7.02 27.74
CA VAL A 110 1.52 -5.77 28.31
C VAL A 110 2.51 -4.63 28.08
N ASP A 111 3.81 -4.90 28.20
CA ASP A 111 4.84 -3.91 27.94
C ASP A 111 4.96 -3.62 26.43
N ALA A 112 4.78 -4.64 25.59
CA ALA A 112 4.68 -4.45 24.15
C ALA A 112 3.50 -3.53 23.76
N VAL A 113 2.31 -3.75 24.33
CA VAL A 113 1.13 -2.90 24.10
C VAL A 113 1.36 -1.47 24.56
N LYS A 114 1.99 -1.25 25.73
CA LYS A 114 2.32 0.09 26.22
C LYS A 114 3.31 0.81 25.32
N LEU A 115 4.32 0.08 24.84
CA LEU A 115 5.41 0.64 24.04
C LEU A 115 4.96 1.02 22.63
N VAL A 116 4.07 0.22 22.04
CA VAL A 116 3.44 0.52 20.75
C VAL A 116 2.35 1.58 20.88
N GLY A 117 1.63 1.58 22.00
CA GLY A 117 0.48 2.44 22.24
C GLY A 117 -0.75 2.06 21.40
N LEU A 118 -1.90 2.65 21.73
CA LEU A 118 -3.20 2.27 21.16
C LEU A 118 -3.26 2.45 19.63
N ARG A 119 -2.63 3.52 19.10
CA ARG A 119 -2.58 3.78 17.66
C ARG A 119 -1.80 2.70 16.92
N GLY A 120 -0.58 2.40 17.38
CA GLY A 120 0.25 1.37 16.76
C GLY A 120 -0.37 -0.03 16.86
N ILE A 121 -1.09 -0.33 17.95
CA ILE A 121 -1.83 -1.60 18.08
C ILE A 121 -2.97 -1.66 17.07
N LYS A 122 -3.76 -0.59 16.92
CA LYS A 122 -4.82 -0.50 15.91
C LYS A 122 -4.26 -0.74 14.51
N ASN A 123 -3.11 -0.15 14.21
CA ASN A 123 -2.38 -0.27 12.96
C ASN A 123 -1.87 -1.71 12.72
N LEU A 124 -1.27 -2.34 13.74
CA LEU A 124 -0.85 -3.75 13.67
C LEU A 124 -2.04 -4.69 13.40
N LEU A 125 -3.17 -4.46 14.06
CA LEU A 125 -4.38 -5.24 13.89
C LEU A 125 -4.92 -5.17 12.45
N PHE A 126 -4.84 -4.01 11.81
CA PHE A 126 -5.21 -3.88 10.39
C PHE A 126 -4.29 -4.67 9.48
N SER A 127 -2.97 -4.56 9.68
CA SER A 127 -1.99 -5.34 8.90
C SER A 127 -2.17 -6.84 9.10
N TYR A 128 -2.24 -7.30 10.34
CA TYR A 128 -2.39 -8.71 10.70
C TYR A 128 -3.72 -9.30 10.20
N GLY A 129 -4.82 -8.58 10.40
CA GLY A 129 -6.14 -9.03 9.94
C GLY A 129 -6.21 -9.13 8.42
N SER A 130 -5.64 -8.16 7.72
CA SER A 130 -5.54 -8.19 6.26
C SER A 130 -4.69 -9.37 5.80
N GLN A 131 -3.53 -9.61 6.42
CA GLN A 131 -2.68 -10.77 6.11
C GLN A 131 -3.41 -12.09 6.31
N LYS A 132 -4.10 -12.29 7.43
CA LYS A 132 -4.82 -13.53 7.74
C LYS A 132 -5.95 -13.84 6.75
N ILE A 133 -6.64 -12.79 6.29
CA ILE A 133 -7.70 -12.88 5.28
C ILE A 133 -7.13 -13.17 3.89
N LEU A 134 -5.99 -12.55 3.57
CA LEU A 134 -5.44 -12.51 2.22
C LEU A 134 -4.42 -13.62 1.95
N ALA A 135 -3.83 -14.21 2.99
CA ALA A 135 -2.91 -15.36 2.92
C ALA A 135 -3.68 -16.67 2.68
N GLY A 136 -4.30 -16.81 1.51
CA GLY A 136 -4.75 -18.12 1.01
C GLY A 136 -3.57 -19.00 0.57
N GLU A 137 -3.81 -20.29 0.32
CA GLU A 137 -2.80 -21.25 -0.20
C GLU A 137 -2.42 -20.92 -1.65
N ARG A 138 -1.64 -19.86 -1.91
CA ARG A 138 -1.26 -19.48 -3.28
C ARG A 138 0.18 -18.96 -3.42
N GLY A 139 1.06 -19.84 -3.91
CA GLY A 139 2.14 -19.55 -4.87
C GLY A 139 3.30 -18.63 -4.46
N MET A 140 4.35 -18.63 -5.28
CA MET A 140 5.53 -17.75 -5.14
C MET A 140 5.19 -16.26 -5.33
N ASP A 141 4.15 -15.94 -6.10
CA ASP A 141 3.75 -14.55 -6.42
C ASP A 141 3.26 -13.78 -5.20
N GLN A 142 2.55 -14.46 -4.27
CA GLN A 142 2.07 -13.84 -3.05
C GLN A 142 3.23 -13.51 -2.09
N LYS A 143 4.27 -14.34 -2.05
CA LYS A 143 5.46 -14.07 -1.26
C LYS A 143 6.20 -12.83 -1.77
N ALA A 144 6.39 -12.71 -3.09
CA ALA A 144 7.02 -11.53 -3.69
C ALA A 144 6.23 -10.25 -3.38
N LEU A 145 4.89 -10.32 -3.41
CA LEU A 145 4.01 -9.20 -3.09
C LEU A 145 4.11 -8.79 -1.60
N TRP A 146 4.22 -9.75 -0.69
CA TRP A 146 4.47 -9.46 0.73
C TRP A 146 5.88 -8.91 0.98
N ASP A 147 6.90 -9.45 0.31
CA ASP A 147 8.28 -8.94 0.40
C ASP A 147 8.37 -7.48 -0.07
N HIS A 148 7.66 -7.14 -1.17
CA HIS A 148 7.49 -5.76 -1.65
C HIS A 148 6.78 -4.88 -0.62
N SER A 149 5.64 -5.34 -0.10
CA SER A 149 4.86 -4.61 0.90
C SER A 149 5.65 -4.33 2.18
N TYR A 150 6.47 -5.30 2.63
CA TYR A 150 7.31 -5.15 3.82
C TYR A 150 8.43 -4.12 3.60
N ARG A 151 9.06 -4.13 2.41
CA ARG A 151 10.03 -3.11 2.02
C ARG A 151 9.41 -1.73 1.92
N CYS A 152 8.25 -1.62 1.27
CA CYS A 152 7.51 -0.37 1.14
C CYS A 152 7.14 0.19 2.52
N ALA A 153 6.64 -0.65 3.45
CA ALA A 153 6.38 -0.26 4.83
C ALA A 153 7.62 0.29 5.54
N TYR A 154 8.77 -0.39 5.40
CA TYR A 154 10.03 0.07 5.96
C TYR A 154 10.47 1.43 5.39
N TYR A 155 10.38 1.62 4.07
CA TYR A 155 10.72 2.89 3.43
C TYR A 155 9.75 4.00 3.86
N ALA A 156 8.45 3.74 3.89
CA ALA A 156 7.44 4.70 4.29
C ALA A 156 7.67 5.19 5.73
N TYR A 157 7.95 4.26 6.66
CA TYR A 157 8.29 4.62 8.03
C TYR A 157 9.53 5.52 8.12
N ASN A 158 10.62 5.15 7.45
CA ASN A 158 11.87 5.91 7.50
C ASN A 158 11.76 7.25 6.77
N LEU A 159 10.95 7.34 5.71
CA LEU A 159 10.63 8.61 5.03
C LEU A 159 9.87 9.53 5.98
N ALA A 160 8.80 9.05 6.63
CA ALA A 160 8.08 9.84 7.64
C ALA A 160 8.98 10.28 8.79
N LYS A 161 9.83 9.37 9.30
CA LYS A 161 10.76 9.65 10.40
C LYS A 161 11.82 10.70 10.03
N ASN A 162 12.40 10.62 8.84
CA ASN A 162 13.54 11.45 8.45
C ASN A 162 13.12 12.80 7.84
N PHE A 163 12.00 12.84 7.11
CA PHE A 163 11.58 14.03 6.37
C PHE A 163 10.39 14.76 7.02
N LYS A 164 9.60 14.07 7.86
CA LYS A 164 8.39 14.61 8.52
C LYS A 164 8.44 14.37 10.04
N SER A 165 9.62 14.51 10.63
CA SER A 165 9.90 14.16 12.04
C SER A 165 9.02 14.87 13.09
N SER A 166 8.45 16.03 12.75
CA SER A 166 7.49 16.76 13.58
C SER A 166 6.12 16.08 13.69
N ASN A 167 5.73 15.29 12.70
CA ASN A 167 4.47 14.55 12.67
C ASN A 167 4.70 13.09 13.09
N ARG A 168 4.98 12.85 14.38
CA ARG A 168 5.22 11.49 14.90
C ARG A 168 4.11 10.48 14.54
N PRO A 169 2.81 10.82 14.64
CA PRO A 169 1.76 9.87 14.30
C PRO A 169 1.73 9.42 12.83
N LEU A 170 2.32 10.20 11.92
CA LEU A 170 2.48 9.83 10.51
C LEU A 170 3.34 8.57 10.33
N GLN A 171 4.32 8.33 11.21
CA GLN A 171 5.26 7.22 11.07
C GLN A 171 4.52 5.87 11.11
N ASP A 172 3.60 5.71 12.06
CA ASP A 172 2.83 4.48 12.22
C ASP A 172 1.85 4.28 11.05
N ASP A 173 1.20 5.35 10.60
CA ASP A 173 0.25 5.29 9.49
C ASP A 173 0.95 5.05 8.16
N ALA A 174 2.13 5.64 7.94
CA ALA A 174 2.93 5.43 6.75
C ALA A 174 3.44 3.99 6.67
N TYR A 175 3.89 3.42 7.79
CA TYR A 175 4.29 2.01 7.83
C TYR A 175 3.14 1.08 7.41
N VAL A 176 1.95 1.26 8.00
CA VAL A 176 0.79 0.41 7.68
C VAL A 176 0.25 0.69 6.29
N GLY A 177 0.22 1.96 5.87
CA GLY A 177 -0.12 2.33 4.51
C GLY A 177 0.81 1.66 3.49
N GLY A 178 2.12 1.66 3.74
CA GLY A 178 3.10 0.95 2.91
C GLY A 178 2.93 -0.57 2.92
N MET A 179 2.52 -1.16 4.04
CA MET A 179 2.22 -2.59 4.13
C MET A 179 0.96 -2.97 3.34
N LEU A 180 -0.02 -2.07 3.26
CA LEU A 180 -1.36 -2.37 2.74
C LEU A 180 -1.64 -1.76 1.36
N HIS A 181 -0.77 -0.90 0.83
CA HIS A 181 -1.00 -0.17 -0.42
C HIS A 181 -1.42 -1.10 -1.58
N ASP A 182 -0.79 -2.28 -1.64
CA ASP A 182 -0.99 -3.28 -2.67
C ASP A 182 -2.02 -4.36 -2.32
N MET A 183 -2.77 -4.21 -1.22
CA MET A 183 -3.74 -5.22 -0.78
C MET A 183 -4.81 -5.52 -1.85
N GLY A 184 -5.13 -4.55 -2.70
CA GLY A 184 -6.03 -4.73 -3.84
C GLY A 184 -5.53 -5.77 -4.84
N LYS A 185 -4.21 -5.92 -5.03
CA LYS A 185 -3.62 -6.97 -5.88
C LYS A 185 -3.85 -8.35 -5.27
N ILE A 186 -3.78 -8.46 -3.94
CA ILE A 186 -4.04 -9.72 -3.24
C ILE A 186 -5.54 -10.05 -3.27
N ILE A 187 -6.39 -9.05 -3.04
CA ILE A 187 -7.84 -9.21 -3.15
C ILE A 187 -8.22 -9.68 -4.56
N PHE A 188 -7.65 -9.04 -5.58
CA PHE A 188 -7.91 -9.40 -6.97
C PHE A 188 -7.41 -10.82 -7.29
N SER A 189 -6.21 -11.19 -6.85
CA SER A 189 -5.68 -12.55 -7.05
C SER A 189 -6.44 -13.62 -6.26
N ALA A 190 -7.11 -13.24 -5.17
CA ALA A 190 -7.98 -14.11 -4.39
C ALA A 190 -9.38 -14.32 -5.00
N ILE A 191 -9.75 -13.57 -6.05
CA ILE A 191 -11.04 -13.69 -6.73
C ILE A 191 -11.27 -15.14 -7.21
N HIS A 192 -12.42 -15.70 -6.85
CA HIS A 192 -12.82 -17.06 -7.26
C HIS A 192 -13.13 -17.13 -8.77
N PRO A 193 -12.91 -18.29 -9.43
CA PRO A 193 -13.25 -18.49 -10.84
C PRO A 193 -14.69 -18.12 -11.23
N GLU A 194 -15.64 -18.30 -10.30
CA GLU A 194 -17.04 -17.93 -10.46
C GLU A 194 -17.25 -16.41 -10.56
N LEU A 195 -16.50 -15.64 -9.78
CA LEU A 195 -16.52 -14.18 -9.82
C LEU A 195 -15.83 -13.67 -11.11
N LEU A 196 -14.72 -14.27 -11.53
CA LEU A 196 -14.12 -13.97 -12.84
C LEU A 196 -15.10 -14.23 -14.01
N THR A 197 -15.84 -15.33 -13.94
CA THR A 197 -16.86 -15.67 -14.95
C THR A 197 -17.98 -14.63 -14.99
N HIS A 198 -18.44 -14.18 -13.82
CA HIS A 198 -19.44 -13.10 -13.71
C HIS A 198 -18.91 -11.77 -14.23
N ILE A 199 -17.69 -11.39 -13.87
CA ILE A 199 -17.07 -10.14 -14.33
C ILE A 199 -16.96 -10.15 -15.86
N ARG A 200 -16.50 -11.26 -16.46
CA ARG A 200 -16.47 -11.42 -17.92
C ARG A 200 -17.87 -11.31 -18.54
N SER A 201 -18.89 -11.86 -17.89
CA SER A 201 -20.29 -11.73 -18.33
C SER A 201 -20.78 -10.29 -18.26
N PHE A 202 -20.45 -9.57 -17.18
CA PHE A 202 -20.76 -8.16 -16.99
C PHE A 202 -20.11 -7.32 -18.08
N CYS A 203 -18.81 -7.51 -18.35
CA CYS A 203 -18.09 -6.80 -19.40
C CYS A 203 -18.77 -6.98 -20.76
N ARG A 204 -19.12 -8.22 -21.14
CA ARG A 204 -19.88 -8.50 -22.37
C ARG A 204 -21.23 -7.78 -22.40
N SER A 205 -21.98 -7.78 -21.30
CA SER A 205 -23.30 -7.14 -21.22
C SER A 205 -23.25 -5.61 -21.32
N LYS A 206 -22.12 -5.01 -20.94
CA LYS A 206 -21.89 -3.57 -20.93
C LYS A 206 -21.07 -3.06 -22.11
N GLY A 207 -20.63 -3.96 -23.00
CA GLY A 207 -19.74 -3.60 -24.10
C GLY A 207 -18.34 -3.16 -23.65
N ILE A 208 -17.91 -3.57 -22.45
CA ILE A 208 -16.57 -3.27 -21.94
C ILE A 208 -15.59 -4.22 -22.63
N GLU A 209 -14.56 -3.65 -23.26
CA GLU A 209 -13.53 -4.43 -23.95
C GLU A 209 -12.78 -5.35 -22.99
N GLU A 210 -12.44 -6.55 -23.47
CA GLU A 210 -11.69 -7.55 -22.69
C GLU A 210 -10.32 -7.01 -22.23
N GLN A 211 -9.68 -6.16 -23.05
CA GLN A 211 -8.46 -5.46 -22.67
C GLN A 211 -8.65 -4.55 -21.44
N THR A 212 -9.82 -3.93 -21.25
CA THR A 212 -10.08 -3.10 -20.06
C THR A 212 -10.17 -3.94 -18.79
N PHE A 213 -10.61 -5.20 -18.91
CA PHE A 213 -10.56 -6.16 -17.79
C PHE A 213 -9.14 -6.64 -17.51
N GLU A 214 -8.35 -6.94 -18.54
CA GLU A 214 -6.93 -7.30 -18.39
C GLU A 214 -6.08 -6.13 -17.86
N ASP A 215 -6.40 -4.89 -18.23
CA ASP A 215 -5.80 -3.66 -17.69
C ASP A 215 -6.11 -3.53 -16.18
N LEU A 216 -7.33 -3.84 -15.78
CA LEU A 216 -7.77 -3.83 -14.37
C LEU A 216 -7.13 -4.99 -13.58
N ALA A 217 -7.05 -6.18 -14.18
CA ALA A 217 -6.43 -7.38 -13.62
C ALA A 217 -4.90 -7.27 -13.52
N GLY A 218 -4.28 -6.61 -14.50
CA GLY A 218 -2.86 -6.32 -14.61
C GLY A 218 -2.38 -5.17 -13.71
N GLY A 219 -3.29 -4.57 -12.94
CA GLY A 219 -2.93 -3.70 -11.82
C GLY A 219 -3.21 -2.22 -12.03
N MET A 220 -4.01 -1.76 -12.99
CA MET A 220 -4.32 -0.32 -13.06
C MET A 220 -5.34 0.16 -12.02
N ASN A 221 -6.10 -0.72 -11.35
CA ASN A 221 -7.14 -0.28 -10.39
C ASN A 221 -7.10 -1.00 -9.02
N HIS A 222 -5.99 -1.64 -8.68
CA HIS A 222 -5.84 -2.29 -7.38
C HIS A 222 -5.89 -1.30 -6.21
N ALA A 223 -5.41 -0.07 -6.40
CA ALA A 223 -5.49 0.99 -5.41
C ALA A 223 -6.95 1.29 -5.00
N GLU A 224 -7.84 1.44 -5.99
CA GLU A 224 -9.28 1.66 -5.76
C GLU A 224 -9.93 0.44 -5.10
N ILE A 225 -9.67 -0.77 -5.60
CA ILE A 225 -10.22 -2.01 -5.03
C ILE A 225 -9.79 -2.16 -3.57
N GLY A 226 -8.51 -1.96 -3.28
CA GLY A 226 -7.97 -2.00 -1.91
C GLY A 226 -8.62 -0.96 -1.01
N ALA A 227 -8.76 0.27 -1.49
CA ALA A 227 -9.37 1.37 -0.73
C ALA A 227 -10.85 1.11 -0.42
N ARG A 228 -11.63 0.63 -1.38
CA ARG A 228 -13.06 0.29 -1.17
C ARG A 228 -13.24 -0.86 -0.18
N VAL A 229 -12.32 -1.83 -0.18
CA VAL A 229 -12.33 -2.90 0.83
C VAL A 229 -11.92 -2.39 2.20
N ALA A 230 -10.91 -1.51 2.27
CA ALA A 230 -10.50 -0.85 3.52
C ALA A 230 -11.65 -0.02 4.12
N GLU A 231 -12.40 0.72 3.30
CA GLU A 231 -13.62 1.44 3.72
C GLU A 231 -14.69 0.48 4.26
N LYS A 232 -14.96 -0.62 3.57
CA LYS A 232 -15.88 -1.67 4.04
C LYS A 232 -15.45 -2.27 5.38
N TRP A 233 -14.14 -2.36 5.62
CA TRP A 233 -13.56 -2.82 6.89
C TRP A 233 -13.41 -1.70 7.94
N ASN A 234 -13.94 -0.50 7.67
CA ASN A 234 -13.88 0.68 8.55
C ASN A 234 -12.45 1.08 8.94
N PHE A 235 -11.52 1.02 7.99
CA PHE A 235 -10.16 1.52 8.21
C PHE A 235 -10.17 3.05 8.37
N PRO A 236 -9.22 3.64 9.12
CA PRO A 236 -9.04 5.07 9.19
C PRO A 236 -8.87 5.70 7.81
N GLU A 237 -9.44 6.89 7.61
CA GLU A 237 -9.37 7.63 6.35
C GLU A 237 -7.92 7.84 5.87
N ALA A 238 -6.97 8.03 6.79
CA ALA A 238 -5.55 8.11 6.47
C ALA A 238 -5.02 6.85 5.76
N LEU A 239 -5.40 5.65 6.21
CA LEU A 239 -4.99 4.40 5.58
C LEU A 239 -5.73 4.19 4.25
N VAL A 240 -7.01 4.55 4.18
CA VAL A 240 -7.77 4.52 2.92
C VAL A 240 -7.12 5.44 1.88
N ALA A 241 -6.70 6.64 2.26
CA ALA A 241 -6.02 7.58 1.39
C ALA A 241 -4.64 7.06 0.95
N ALA A 242 -3.87 6.47 1.87
CA ALA A 242 -2.61 5.83 1.53
C ALA A 242 -2.78 4.71 0.49
N ILE A 243 -3.81 3.88 0.63
CA ILE A 243 -4.08 2.79 -0.32
C ILE A 243 -4.61 3.33 -1.64
N ARG A 244 -5.53 4.29 -1.63
CA ARG A 244 -6.20 4.79 -2.85
C ARG A 244 -5.27 5.57 -3.78
N PHE A 245 -4.36 6.35 -3.22
CA PHE A 245 -3.65 7.39 -3.98
C PHE A 245 -2.13 7.16 -4.06
N HIS A 246 -1.64 5.97 -3.74
CA HIS A 246 -0.20 5.66 -3.79
C HIS A 246 0.40 5.60 -5.21
N HIS A 247 -0.42 5.62 -6.27
CA HIS A 247 0.05 5.81 -7.66
C HIS A 247 -0.21 7.23 -8.17
N GLU A 248 -1.28 7.87 -7.71
CA GLU A 248 -1.76 9.16 -8.19
C GLU A 248 -1.89 10.17 -7.03
N PRO A 249 -0.77 10.56 -6.38
CA PRO A 249 -0.80 11.42 -5.21
C PRO A 249 -1.35 12.82 -5.54
N ALA A 250 -1.21 13.27 -6.79
CA ALA A 250 -1.76 14.55 -7.27
C ALA A 250 -3.29 14.64 -7.20
N LEU A 251 -4.01 13.51 -7.20
CA LEU A 251 -5.48 13.49 -7.05
C LEU A 251 -5.93 13.63 -5.59
N MET A 252 -5.01 13.74 -4.64
CA MET A 252 -5.35 13.89 -3.23
C MET A 252 -6.09 15.21 -2.96
N THR A 253 -7.28 15.09 -2.39
CA THR A 253 -8.09 16.23 -1.95
C THR A 253 -8.39 16.22 -0.45
N THR A 254 -7.95 15.19 0.28
CA THR A 254 -8.19 15.04 1.72
C THR A 254 -7.04 15.60 2.55
N ASP A 255 -7.28 15.83 3.85
CA ASP A 255 -6.28 16.28 4.84
C ASP A 255 -5.17 15.24 5.11
N HIS A 256 -5.21 14.08 4.45
CA HIS A 256 -4.28 12.96 4.63
C HIS A 256 -3.16 12.91 3.58
N LYS A 257 -2.81 14.05 2.97
CA LYS A 257 -1.76 14.14 1.96
C LYS A 257 -0.42 13.55 2.42
N ASP A 258 -0.04 13.79 3.68
CA ASP A 258 1.29 13.41 4.18
C ASP A 258 1.48 11.88 4.13
N VAL A 259 0.46 11.11 4.50
CA VAL A 259 0.56 9.64 4.49
C VAL A 259 0.52 9.11 3.06
N ALA A 260 -0.33 9.65 2.20
CA ALA A 260 -0.39 9.25 0.80
C ALA A 260 0.92 9.56 0.06
N PHE A 261 1.49 10.75 0.25
CA PHE A 261 2.76 11.14 -0.36
C PHE A 261 3.91 10.28 0.17
N THR A 262 3.92 9.98 1.48
CA THR A 262 4.94 9.10 2.07
C THR A 262 4.89 7.71 1.45
N VAL A 263 3.69 7.14 1.30
CA VAL A 263 3.51 5.79 0.76
C VAL A 263 3.77 5.73 -0.75
N TYR A 264 3.35 6.76 -1.50
CA TYR A 264 3.74 6.93 -2.89
C TYR A 264 5.26 6.90 -3.05
N LEU A 265 5.97 7.74 -2.27
CA LEU A 265 7.42 7.87 -2.39
C LEU A 265 8.15 6.58 -1.96
N ALA A 266 7.64 5.89 -0.94
CA ALA A 266 8.14 4.59 -0.54
C ALA A 266 7.98 3.52 -1.63
N ASN A 267 6.83 3.48 -2.30
CA ASN A 267 6.59 2.59 -3.42
C ASN A 267 7.52 2.96 -4.60
N ALA A 268 7.66 4.25 -4.91
CA ALA A 268 8.57 4.74 -5.93
C ALA A 268 10.04 4.37 -5.64
N PHE A 269 10.48 4.37 -4.38
CA PHE A 269 11.81 3.88 -4.00
C PHE A 269 11.97 2.39 -4.34
N CYS A 270 10.98 1.55 -4.02
CA CYS A 270 10.99 0.13 -4.38
C CYS A 270 11.06 -0.08 -5.90
N GLU A 271 10.23 0.64 -6.66
CA GLU A 271 10.19 0.54 -8.13
C GLU A 271 11.47 1.08 -8.78
N TYR A 272 12.09 2.13 -8.22
CA TYR A 272 13.36 2.64 -8.71
C TYR A 272 14.50 1.62 -8.51
N GLU A 273 14.54 0.92 -7.36
CA GLU A 273 15.54 -0.13 -7.09
C GLU A 273 15.47 -1.29 -8.09
N THR A 274 14.26 -1.65 -8.53
CA THR A 274 14.03 -2.77 -9.45
C THR A 274 14.05 -2.35 -10.92
N GLY A 275 14.17 -1.05 -11.21
CA GLY A 275 14.09 -0.49 -12.56
C GLY A 275 12.65 -0.45 -13.13
N GLY A 276 11.64 -0.61 -12.28
CA GLY A 276 10.22 -0.46 -12.63
C GLY A 276 9.80 0.99 -12.85
N MET A 277 10.52 1.95 -12.26
CA MET A 277 10.25 3.39 -12.39
C MET A 277 11.54 4.20 -12.56
N THR A 278 11.52 5.22 -13.42
CA THR A 278 12.62 6.18 -13.61
C THR A 278 12.32 7.51 -12.94
N TRP A 279 13.37 8.33 -12.74
CA TRP A 279 13.25 9.66 -12.14
C TRP A 279 12.21 10.56 -12.81
N ASP A 280 12.15 10.55 -14.15
CA ASP A 280 11.23 11.41 -14.91
C ASP A 280 9.75 11.02 -14.77
N GLN A 281 9.47 9.84 -14.20
CA GLN A 281 8.11 9.35 -13.96
C GLN A 281 7.58 9.74 -12.57
N LEU A 282 8.44 10.32 -11.72
CA LEU A 282 8.08 10.68 -10.35
C LEU A 282 7.23 11.95 -10.30
N ASP A 283 6.31 12.01 -9.34
CA ASP A 283 5.44 13.15 -9.13
C ASP A 283 6.24 14.34 -8.56
N ASN A 284 6.27 15.42 -9.34
CA ASN A 284 7.03 16.62 -9.00
C ASN A 284 6.57 17.30 -7.71
N LEU A 285 5.27 17.24 -7.37
CA LEU A 285 4.76 17.81 -6.12
C LEU A 285 5.29 17.03 -4.92
N VAL A 286 5.33 15.70 -5.02
CA VAL A 286 5.89 14.86 -3.96
C VAL A 286 7.40 15.07 -3.83
N LEU A 287 8.14 15.12 -4.94
CA LEU A 287 9.58 15.39 -4.91
C LEU A 287 9.90 16.73 -4.23
N GLN A 288 9.13 17.78 -4.53
CA GLN A 288 9.28 19.10 -3.90
C GLN A 288 8.92 19.07 -2.41
N ASP A 289 7.85 18.38 -2.02
CA ASP A 289 7.39 18.26 -0.63
C ASP A 289 8.41 17.54 0.28
N TYR A 290 9.23 16.65 -0.29
CA TYR A 290 10.31 15.94 0.39
C TYR A 290 11.71 16.55 0.14
N GLY A 291 11.80 17.62 -0.65
CA GLY A 291 13.05 18.34 -0.89
C GLY A 291 14.06 17.60 -1.79
N PHE A 292 13.59 16.73 -2.68
CA PHE A 292 14.43 16.11 -3.71
C PHE A 292 14.58 17.06 -4.91
N GLN A 293 15.81 17.53 -5.13
CA GLN A 293 16.12 18.52 -6.18
C GLN A 293 16.80 17.92 -7.40
N SER A 294 17.28 16.68 -7.32
CA SER A 294 17.98 16.00 -8.42
C SER A 294 17.88 14.49 -8.30
N GLU A 295 17.96 13.80 -9.45
CA GLU A 295 18.02 12.34 -9.51
C GLU A 295 19.18 11.79 -8.67
N LYS A 296 20.35 12.45 -8.70
CA LYS A 296 21.52 12.03 -7.94
C LYS A 296 21.26 12.00 -6.43
N GLN A 297 20.53 12.99 -5.91
CA GLN A 297 20.13 13.04 -4.50
C GLN A 297 19.16 11.90 -4.18
N PHE A 298 18.15 11.73 -5.02
CA PHE A 298 17.13 10.69 -4.87
C PHE A 298 17.75 9.28 -4.88
N ALA A 299 18.54 8.96 -5.91
CA ALA A 299 19.19 7.66 -6.07
C ALA A 299 20.08 7.32 -4.86
N LYS A 300 20.82 8.31 -4.32
CA LYS A 300 21.63 8.13 -3.11
C LYS A 300 20.76 7.81 -1.88
N THR A 301 19.61 8.46 -1.73
CA THR A 301 18.69 8.19 -0.62
C THR A 301 18.05 6.81 -0.76
N VAL A 302 17.65 6.42 -1.97
CA VAL A 302 17.15 5.06 -2.26
C VAL A 302 18.18 4.02 -1.85
N GLU A 303 19.45 4.18 -2.26
CA GLU A 303 20.54 3.26 -1.91
C GLU A 303 20.72 3.11 -0.40
N GLN A 304 20.71 4.22 0.34
CA GLN A 304 20.82 4.23 1.81
C GLN A 304 19.67 3.47 2.48
N PHE A 305 18.45 3.68 2.00
CA PHE A 305 17.27 2.99 2.50
C PHE A 305 17.34 1.49 2.19
N GLY A 306 17.75 1.12 0.98
CA GLY A 306 17.95 -0.28 0.59
C GLY A 306 19.03 -1.00 1.39
N GLU A 307 20.13 -0.34 1.73
CA GLU A 307 21.14 -0.90 2.63
C GLU A 307 20.57 -1.10 4.05
N GLY A 308 19.87 -0.10 4.58
CA GLY A 308 19.20 -0.18 5.88
C GLY A 308 18.22 -1.37 5.96
N PHE A 309 17.42 -1.56 4.92
CA PHE A 309 16.46 -2.66 4.82
C PHE A 309 17.13 -4.04 4.81
N ARG A 310 18.24 -4.20 4.05
CA ARG A 310 19.00 -5.45 4.01
C ARG A 310 19.56 -5.80 5.38
N MET A 311 20.12 -4.81 6.09
CA MET A 311 20.65 -5.01 7.44
C MET A 311 19.57 -5.37 8.45
N GLU A 312 18.38 -4.76 8.36
CA GLU A 312 17.25 -5.14 9.19
C GLU A 312 16.78 -6.58 8.92
N SER A 313 16.62 -6.94 7.65
CA SER A 313 16.19 -8.27 7.23
C SER A 313 17.12 -9.37 7.75
N ILE A 314 18.43 -9.13 7.77
CA ILE A 314 19.42 -10.05 8.35
C ILE A 314 19.21 -10.20 9.86
N LYS A 315 19.11 -9.09 10.60
CA LYS A 315 18.89 -9.11 12.06
C LYS A 315 17.62 -9.86 12.44
N GLN A 316 16.55 -9.68 11.68
CA GLN A 316 15.28 -10.37 11.93
C GLN A 316 15.40 -11.89 11.71
N ARG A 317 16.12 -12.33 10.67
CA ARG A 317 16.38 -13.77 10.41
C ARG A 317 17.26 -14.39 11.49
N GLU A 318 18.29 -13.69 11.94
CA GLU A 318 19.16 -14.15 13.04
C GLU A 318 18.40 -14.25 14.38
N ALA A 319 17.47 -13.33 14.64
CA ALA A 319 16.61 -13.37 15.81
C ALA A 319 15.61 -14.54 15.77
N ALA A 320 15.05 -14.84 14.59
CA ALA A 320 14.13 -15.97 14.39
C ALA A 320 14.85 -17.33 14.49
N GLY A 321 16.08 -17.44 13.99
CA GLY A 321 16.88 -18.67 14.07
C GLY A 321 17.33 -19.06 15.47
N LYS A 322 17.29 -18.14 16.45
CA LYS A 322 17.57 -18.41 17.87
C LYS A 322 16.34 -18.89 18.66
N MET A 323 15.17 -19.00 18.02
CA MET A 323 13.91 -19.47 18.63
C MET A 323 13.58 -20.93 18.31
N HIS A 324 14.44 -21.63 17.59
CA HIS A 324 14.41 -23.09 17.38
C HIS A 324 15.64 -23.72 18.02
#